data_AF-A0A7X9A3W2-F1
#
_entry.id   AF-A0A7X9A3W2-F1
#
_cell.length_a   1.000
_cell.length_b   1.000
_cell.length_c   1.000
_cell.angle_alpha   90.00
_cell.angle_beta   90.00
_cell.angle_gamma   90.00
#
_symmetry.space_group_name_H-M   'P 1'
#
loop_
_entity.id
_entity.type
_entity.pdbx_description
1 polymer ?
#
loop_
_entity_poly.entity_id
_entity_poly.type
_entity_poly.pdbx_seq_one_letter_code
_entity_poly.pdbx_strand_id
1 'polypeptide(L)' 'QHLYAYATDKPLPDGKQLYSPRFKYVTRGVAPKWVDLTGKWATDPNYGVSLLTDYVGRALEQNNMY' A
#
# COMPACT_ATOMS: atom_id res chain seq x y z
N GLN A 1 4.92 5.01 5.71
CA GLN A 1 5.80 5.86 4.87
C GLN A 1 6.19 5.16 3.59
N HIS A 2 6.70 3.93 3.63
CA HIS A 2 7.01 3.20 2.41
C HIS A 2 5.80 2.97 1.51
N LEU A 3 4.72 2.34 2.00
CA LEU A 3 3.48 2.18 1.21
C LEU A 3 2.92 3.52 0.71
N TYR A 4 3.00 4.58 1.51
CA TYR A 4 2.65 5.94 1.08
C TYR A 4 3.51 6.40 -0.12
N ALA A 5 4.80 6.09 -0.14
CA ALA A 5 5.67 6.40 -1.27
C ALA A 5 5.31 5.65 -2.56
N TYR A 6 4.84 4.40 -2.44
CA TYR A 6 4.30 3.64 -3.56
C TYR A 6 2.98 4.27 -4.07
N ALA A 7 2.12 4.72 -3.16
CA ALA A 7 0.79 5.23 -3.50
C ALA A 7 0.78 6.65 -4.08
N THR A 8 1.77 7.50 -3.75
CA THR A 8 1.79 8.90 -4.19
C THR A 8 3.20 9.46 -4.43
N ASP A 9 3.27 10.40 -5.36
CA ASP A 9 4.39 11.29 -5.64
C ASP A 9 4.52 12.48 -4.67
N LYS A 10 3.50 12.70 -3.83
CA LYS A 10 3.53 13.78 -2.84
C LYS A 10 4.64 13.58 -1.79
N PRO A 11 5.19 14.68 -1.26
CA PRO A 11 6.08 14.61 -0.09
C PRO A 11 5.34 14.00 1.12
N LEU A 12 6.10 13.71 2.18
CA LEU A 12 5.45 13.38 3.45
C LEU A 12 4.52 14.53 3.86
N PRO A 13 3.31 14.24 4.37
CA PRO A 13 2.42 15.26 4.87
C PRO A 13 3.10 16.11 5.95
N ASP A 14 2.72 17.39 6.02
CA ASP A 14 3.29 18.33 6.97
C ASP A 14 3.22 17.80 8.42
N GLY A 15 4.27 18.07 9.20
CA GLY A 15 4.41 17.61 10.58
C GLY A 15 4.75 16.12 10.73
N LYS A 16 4.92 15.34 9.65
CA LYS A 16 5.39 13.95 9.73
C LYS A 16 6.91 13.87 9.70
N GLN A 17 7.50 13.31 10.76
CA GLN A 17 8.93 12.99 10.80
C GLN A 17 9.26 11.86 9.82
N LEU A 18 10.34 12.01 9.05
CA LEU A 18 10.87 10.93 8.22
C LEU A 18 11.55 9.87 9.11
N TYR A 19 10.95 8.67 9.22
CA TYR A 19 11.50 7.59 10.03
C TYR A 19 12.38 6.63 9.23
N SER A 20 12.01 6.39 7.97
CA SER A 20 12.78 5.50 7.10
C SER A 20 13.50 6.32 6.03
N PRO A 21 14.84 6.45 6.06
CA PRO A 21 15.59 7.16 5.03
C PRO A 21 15.43 6.51 3.64
N ARG A 22 14.92 5.27 3.59
CA ARG A 22 14.58 4.55 2.36
C ARG A 22 13.39 5.13 1.60
N PHE A 23 12.60 6.01 2.22
CA PHE A 23 11.48 6.71 1.57
C PHE A 23 11.88 7.41 0.26
N LYS A 24 13.13 7.87 0.16
CA LYS A 24 13.68 8.54 -1.03
C LYS A 24 14.08 7.60 -2.18
N TYR A 25 14.20 6.30 -1.91
CA TYR A 25 14.64 5.30 -2.91
C TYR A 25 13.47 4.60 -3.59
N VAL A 26 12.24 4.78 -3.10
CA VAL A 26 11.05 4.24 -3.76
C VAL A 26 10.73 5.08 -4.99
N THR A 27 10.54 4.44 -6.15
CA THR A 27 9.93 5.09 -7.31
C THR A 27 8.52 5.53 -6.95
N ARG A 28 8.31 6.84 -6.92
CA ARG A 28 7.14 7.44 -6.29
C ARG A 28 5.86 7.26 -7.11
N GLY A 29 4.74 7.04 -6.43
CA GLY A 29 3.43 6.92 -7.09
C GLY A 29 3.29 5.71 -8.01
N VAL A 30 4.21 4.73 -7.94
CA VAL A 30 4.27 3.59 -8.86
C VAL A 30 3.17 2.54 -8.62
N ALA A 31 2.50 2.57 -7.47
CA ALA A 31 1.37 1.69 -7.14
C ALA A 31 0.26 2.44 -6.39
N PRO A 32 -0.55 3.26 -7.09
CA PRO A 32 -1.64 4.02 -6.48
C PRO A 32 -2.77 3.14 -5.93
N LYS A 33 -2.97 1.94 -6.46
CA LYS A 33 -3.98 0.98 -6.00
C LYS A 33 -3.32 -0.25 -5.38
N TRP A 34 -4.05 -0.93 -4.50
CA TRP A 34 -3.59 -2.17 -3.84
C TRP A 34 -3.17 -3.25 -4.84
N VAL A 35 -3.91 -3.41 -5.94
CA VAL A 35 -3.60 -4.35 -7.02
C VAL A 35 -2.27 -4.07 -7.71
N ASP A 36 -1.79 -2.82 -7.68
CA ASP A 36 -0.57 -2.40 -8.35
C ASP A 36 0.69 -2.74 -7.54
N LEU A 37 0.54 -3.25 -6.31
CA LEU A 37 1.64 -3.65 -5.43
C LEU A 37 2.29 -4.98 -5.84
N THR A 38 1.58 -5.80 -6.62
CA THR A 38 2.11 -7.02 -7.21
C THR A 38 3.37 -6.72 -8.02
N GLY A 39 4.44 -7.48 -7.76
CA GLY A 39 5.74 -7.33 -8.42
C GLY A 39 6.54 -6.08 -8.00
N LYS A 40 5.98 -5.19 -7.18
CA LYS A 40 6.64 -3.94 -6.75
C LYS A 40 6.95 -3.92 -5.26
N TRP A 41 5.96 -4.28 -4.44
CA TRP A 41 6.12 -4.43 -3.00
C TRP A 41 6.47 -5.86 -2.61
N ALA A 42 5.78 -6.81 -3.24
CA ALA A 42 6.00 -8.24 -3.07
C ALA A 42 6.11 -8.90 -4.45
N THR A 43 6.93 -9.94 -4.53
CA THR A 43 7.18 -10.70 -5.77
C THR A 43 6.06 -11.67 -6.11
N ASP A 44 5.16 -11.96 -5.16
CA ASP A 44 4.02 -12.86 -5.38
C ASP A 44 3.10 -12.27 -6.46
N PRO A 45 2.82 -13.03 -7.55
CA PRO A 45 1.97 -12.57 -8.65
C PRO A 45 0.52 -12.26 -8.21
N ASN A 46 0.07 -12.83 -7.10
CA ASN A 46 -1.28 -12.67 -6.60
C ASN A 46 -1.36 -11.69 -5.41
N TYR A 47 -0.25 -11.03 -5.04
CA TYR A 47 -0.18 -10.21 -3.83
C TYR A 47 -1.31 -9.17 -3.73
N GLY A 48 -1.49 -8.36 -4.77
CA GLY A 48 -2.51 -7.30 -4.74
C GLY A 48 -3.94 -7.83 -4.67
N VAL A 49 -4.19 -9.03 -5.22
CA VAL A 49 -5.49 -9.69 -5.21
C VAL A 49 -5.76 -10.36 -3.87
N SER A 50 -4.77 -11.03 -3.29
CA SER A 50 -4.91 -11.65 -1.98
C SER A 50 -5.22 -10.61 -0.91
N LEU A 51 -4.66 -9.40 -0.98
CA LEU A 51 -5.02 -8.31 -0.08
C LEU A 51 -6.52 -7.98 -0.09
N LEU A 52 -7.16 -8.01 -1.26
CA LEU A 52 -8.59 -7.75 -1.39
C LEU A 52 -9.41 -8.88 -0.77
N THR A 53 -9.06 -10.14 -1.03
CA THR A 53 -9.78 -11.30 -0.50
C THR A 53 -9.54 -11.49 1.01
N ASP A 54 -8.28 -11.48 1.42
CA ASP A 54 -7.85 -11.86 2.76
C ASP A 54 -8.12 -10.79 3.83
N TYR A 55 -8.23 -9.52 3.43
CA TYR A 55 -8.39 -8.44 4.39
C TYR A 55 -9.63 -7.62 4.11
N VAL A 56 -9.78 -7.11 2.87
CA VAL A 56 -10.91 -6.22 2.55
C VAL A 56 -12.24 -6.98 2.55
N GLY A 57 -12.32 -8.13 1.87
CA GLY A 57 -13.52 -8.96 1.82
C GLY A 57 -13.96 -9.41 3.21
N ARG A 58 -13.02 -9.98 3.99
CA ARG A 58 -13.30 -10.40 5.37
C ARG A 58 -13.72 -9.25 6.28
N ALA A 59 -13.13 -8.06 6.14
CA ALA A 59 -13.53 -6.89 6.93
C ALA A 59 -14.95 -6.40 6.58
N LEU A 60 -15.33 -6.44 5.30
CA LEU A 60 -16.68 -6.09 4.87
C LEU A 60 -17.73 -7.09 5.36
N GLU A 61 -17.41 -8.39 5.31
CA GLU A 61 -18.27 -9.44 5.85
C GLU A 61 -18.48 -9.29 7.36
N GLN A 62 -17.43 -8.98 8.10
CA GLN A 62 -17.51 -8.74 9.55
C GLN A 62 -18.30 -7.47 9.90
N ASN A 63 -18.20 -6.42 9.10
CA ASN A 63 -18.98 -5.18 9.30
C ASN A 63 -20.46 -5.33 8.96
N ASN A 64 -20.84 -6.30 8.12
CA ASN A 64 -22.23 -6.60 7.76
C ASN A 64 -22.90 -7.64 8.68
N MET A 65 -22.19 -8.15 9.71
CA MET A 65 -22.71 -9.11 10.69
C MET A 65 -23.27 -8.45 11.98
N TYR A 66 -23.42 -7.13 11.99
CA TYR A 66 -24.09 -6.35 13.04
C TYR A 66 -25.18 -5.46 12.42
#